data_AF-A0A4Q2D624-F1
#
_entry.id   AF-A0A4Q2D624-F1
#
_cell.length_a   1.000
_cell.length_b   1.000
_cell.length_c   1.000
_cell.angle_alpha   90.00
_cell.angle_beta   90.00
_cell.angle_gamma   90.00
#
_symmetry.space_group_name_H-M   'P 1'
#
loop_
_entity.id
_entity.type
_entity.pdbx_description
1 polymer ?
#
loop_
_entity_poly.entity_id
_entity_poly.type
_entity_poly.pdbx_seq_one_letter_code
_entity_poly.pdbx_strand_id
1 'polypeptide(L)'
;PAPPSTTAPPLKPWQEHLRRRAETREKYLERETDAERQSRESREQNAFKSYGKKSTYYIWEESDNGVRERKKVNKREVDEVMENYGTHQRRYDSVYDEWDLCSEFGDWTGEDQERWEEDELFLQPLSSFGQPTKDPSPPAAELPPPATEKPSAYVLPEVAIDDSPLSPPPEDDVFFGWQYPAELPGRMPKMVVSLFGLKFDDPNFEEICPPLENFANKLLYRAFGGHKQPETLEDKPINRLLCAVFQRCQHESELHRLDELCSCDLAPLCPTLRRSISKLVTVVDGVYVISPTTLRSPPPRIVVYTPEAAVFVCRLEDSDYETIVLALYRHGIRFNACYESPEQPSKSSNDYVVPILPAIYRKGTKSDPGVYQDYVRIRKFLLVGHRRRAALLMGGLLSRLAAEVIGSERECERLVQQDPSPTVLFSSWNAIVQLPNGHWLCDDVLLPIEKDCLLGTPFIAAPRSDEPRFRNNYEVWGWWPRCTVLESKNLNAYPWFWDDNNEFFYQNRTELLASSDNFPEAKRVKNWWGVSKAAEPLRRFQANFGLLCKNAIDKSLA
;
A
#
# COMPACT_ATOMS: atom_id res chain seq x y z
N PRO A 1 -29.97 -38.87 48.22
CA PRO A 1 -29.96 -37.75 47.25
C PRO A 1 -29.98 -36.41 48.00
N ALA A 2 -28.82 -35.77 48.14
CA ALA A 2 -28.69 -34.43 48.71
C ALA A 2 -29.31 -33.40 47.74
N PRO A 3 -29.93 -32.31 48.24
CA PRO A 3 -30.51 -31.28 47.39
C PRO A 3 -29.40 -30.52 46.63
N PRO A 4 -29.64 -30.09 45.38
CA PRO A 4 -28.68 -29.29 44.64
C PRO A 4 -28.52 -27.93 45.32
N SER A 5 -27.29 -27.64 45.74
CA SER A 5 -26.86 -26.35 46.24
C SER A 5 -26.93 -25.31 45.12
N THR A 6 -28.01 -24.53 45.08
CA THR A 6 -28.15 -23.35 44.21
C THR A 6 -27.38 -22.18 44.83
N THR A 7 -26.05 -22.23 44.79
CA THR A 7 -25.21 -21.05 45.01
C THR A 7 -24.70 -20.62 43.65
N ALA A 8 -25.20 -19.49 43.14
CA ALA A 8 -24.63 -18.86 41.96
C ALA A 8 -23.10 -18.69 42.20
N PRO A 9 -22.26 -18.98 41.20
CA PRO A 9 -20.83 -18.80 41.36
C PRO A 9 -20.55 -17.34 41.78
N PRO A 10 -19.61 -17.11 42.71
CA PRO A 10 -19.28 -15.77 43.16
C PRO A 10 -18.90 -14.90 41.94
N LEU A 11 -19.55 -13.74 41.83
CA LEU A 11 -19.26 -12.76 40.78
C LEU A 11 -17.78 -12.41 40.79
N LYS A 12 -17.19 -12.28 39.60
CA LYS A 12 -15.79 -11.86 39.48
C LYS A 12 -15.61 -10.44 40.05
N PRO A 13 -14.46 -10.11 40.65
CA PRO A 13 -14.23 -8.79 41.26
C PRO A 13 -14.53 -7.60 40.34
N TRP A 14 -14.22 -7.72 39.04
CA TRP A 14 -14.49 -6.68 38.06
C TRP A 14 -15.99 -6.52 37.76
N GLN A 15 -16.77 -7.60 37.79
CA GLN A 15 -18.22 -7.56 37.57
C GLN A 15 -18.90 -6.79 38.70
N GLU A 16 -18.48 -7.03 39.93
CA GLU A 16 -18.97 -6.31 41.10
C GLU A 16 -18.57 -4.82 41.07
N HIS A 17 -17.37 -4.49 40.62
CA HIS A 17 -16.95 -3.10 40.43
C HIS A 17 -17.82 -2.38 39.39
N LEU A 18 -18.00 -2.98 38.20
CA LEU A 18 -18.81 -2.40 37.13
C LEU A 18 -20.29 -2.28 37.53
N ARG A 19 -20.82 -3.23 38.31
CA ARG A 19 -22.18 -3.15 38.87
C ARG A 19 -22.33 -1.95 39.80
N ARG A 20 -21.40 -1.76 40.75
CA ARG A 20 -21.41 -0.58 41.64
C ARG A 20 -21.25 0.74 40.88
N ARG A 21 -20.43 0.75 39.83
CA ARG A 21 -20.29 1.90 38.93
C ARG A 21 -21.60 2.20 38.20
N ALA A 22 -22.29 1.19 37.68
CA ALA A 22 -23.58 1.37 37.02
C ALA A 22 -24.65 1.96 37.96
N GLU A 23 -24.73 1.48 39.20
CA GLU A 23 -25.65 2.02 40.23
C GLU A 23 -25.31 3.48 40.60
N THR A 24 -24.02 3.81 40.63
CA THR A 24 -23.59 5.19 40.94
C THR A 24 -23.83 6.11 39.74
N ARG A 25 -23.65 5.61 38.52
CA ARG A 25 -23.94 6.32 37.27
C ARG A 25 -25.41 6.67 37.20
N GLU A 26 -26.32 5.76 37.52
CA GLU A 26 -27.76 6.04 37.54
C GLU A 26 -28.10 7.21 38.48
N LYS A 27 -27.57 7.18 39.71
CA LYS A 27 -27.74 8.28 40.68
C LYS A 27 -27.13 9.61 40.23
N TYR A 28 -26.03 9.56 39.48
CA TYR A 28 -25.40 10.75 38.91
C TYR A 28 -26.25 11.33 37.78
N LEU A 29 -26.78 10.49 36.88
CA LEU A 29 -27.63 10.91 35.76
C LEU A 29 -28.93 11.57 36.23
N GLU A 30 -29.49 11.17 37.38
CA GLU A 30 -30.66 11.83 37.99
C GLU A 30 -30.40 13.28 38.43
N ARG A 31 -29.14 13.64 38.71
CA ARG A 31 -28.74 14.94 39.26
C ARG A 31 -27.90 15.77 38.29
N GLU A 32 -27.69 15.26 37.08
CA GLU A 32 -26.86 15.86 36.05
C GLU A 32 -27.50 17.13 35.50
N THR A 33 -26.73 18.22 35.46
CA THR A 33 -27.15 19.47 34.80
C THR A 33 -26.99 19.39 33.28
N ASP A 34 -27.67 20.26 32.52
CA ASP A 34 -27.59 20.23 31.05
C ASP A 34 -26.17 20.46 30.52
N ALA A 35 -25.36 21.28 31.19
CA ALA A 35 -23.96 21.51 30.83
C ALA A 35 -23.10 20.26 31.07
N GLU A 36 -23.32 19.56 32.18
CA GLU A 36 -22.63 18.30 32.50
C GLU A 36 -23.04 17.20 31.52
N ARG A 37 -24.32 17.15 31.13
CA ARG A 37 -24.84 16.25 30.09
C ARG A 37 -24.14 16.44 28.76
N GLN A 38 -24.05 17.69 28.28
CA GLN A 38 -23.35 17.99 27.03
C GLN A 38 -21.87 17.60 27.09
N SER A 39 -21.21 17.84 28.22
CA SER A 39 -19.81 17.45 28.42
C SER A 39 -19.65 15.92 28.42
N ARG A 40 -20.55 15.19 29.08
CA ARG A 40 -20.56 13.72 29.10
C ARG A 40 -20.84 13.12 27.72
N GLU A 41 -21.84 13.61 27.00
CA GLU A 41 -22.16 13.15 25.64
C GLU A 41 -21.01 13.42 24.67
N SER A 42 -20.34 14.57 24.79
CA SER A 42 -19.12 14.87 24.03
C SER A 42 -17.99 13.88 24.35
N ARG A 43 -17.81 13.53 25.62
CA ARG A 43 -16.84 12.50 26.04
C ARG A 43 -17.18 11.12 25.48
N GLU A 44 -18.44 10.70 25.51
CA GLU A 44 -18.90 9.42 24.94
C GLU A 44 -18.67 9.34 23.43
N GLN A 45 -19.00 10.40 22.69
CA GLN A 45 -18.77 10.48 21.25
C GLN A 45 -17.28 10.47 20.90
N ASN A 46 -16.43 11.12 21.71
CA ASN A 46 -15.00 11.12 21.51
C ASN A 46 -14.38 9.76 21.82
N ALA A 47 -14.81 9.11 22.90
CA ALA A 47 -14.33 7.78 23.30
C ALA A 47 -14.63 6.69 22.25
N PHE A 48 -15.73 6.81 21.52
CA PHE A 48 -16.04 5.92 20.39
C PHE A 48 -15.08 6.10 19.20
N LYS A 49 -14.53 7.32 19.02
CA LYS A 49 -13.62 7.63 17.91
C LYS A 49 -12.16 7.36 18.25
N SER A 50 -11.75 7.67 19.48
CA SER A 50 -10.37 7.55 19.96
C SER A 50 -10.34 7.53 21.48
N TYR A 51 -9.30 6.92 22.07
CA TYR A 51 -8.99 7.12 23.46
C TYR A 51 -8.25 8.46 23.66
N GLY A 52 -8.59 9.21 24.71
CA GLY A 52 -7.99 10.52 24.98
C GLY A 52 -6.91 10.43 26.06
N LYS A 53 -5.70 10.91 25.80
CA LYS A 53 -4.56 10.88 26.78
C LYS A 53 -4.80 11.64 28.11
N LYS A 54 -5.96 12.30 28.24
CA LYS A 54 -6.38 13.01 29.45
C LYS A 54 -7.21 12.14 30.41
N SER A 55 -7.86 11.09 29.89
CA SER A 55 -8.64 10.14 30.69
C SER A 55 -7.75 9.36 31.65
N THR A 56 -8.35 8.72 32.64
CA THR A 56 -7.62 7.83 33.56
C THR A 56 -7.81 6.37 33.13
N TYR A 57 -6.75 5.58 33.19
CA TYR A 57 -6.74 4.21 32.67
C TYR A 57 -6.49 3.20 33.80
N TYR A 58 -7.25 2.11 33.76
CA TYR A 58 -7.15 1.01 34.72
C TYR A 58 -7.09 -0.33 33.99
N ILE A 59 -6.26 -1.22 34.48
CA ILE A 59 -6.08 -2.59 34.00
C ILE A 59 -6.52 -3.56 35.10
N TRP A 60 -7.24 -4.62 34.70
CA TRP A 60 -7.62 -5.72 35.57
C TRP A 60 -6.65 -6.90 35.38
N GLU A 61 -5.60 -6.94 36.19
CA GLU A 61 -4.58 -7.98 36.17
C GLU A 61 -4.91 -9.11 37.16
N GLU A 62 -4.56 -10.34 36.83
CA GLU A 62 -4.69 -11.48 37.73
C GLU A 62 -3.53 -11.50 38.72
N SER A 63 -3.81 -11.40 40.01
CA SER A 63 -2.81 -11.57 41.07
C SER A 63 -2.48 -13.06 41.27
N ASP A 64 -1.37 -13.35 41.95
CA ASP A 64 -0.90 -14.72 42.25
C ASP A 64 -1.95 -15.63 42.93
N ASN A 65 -2.98 -15.03 43.53
CA ASN A 65 -4.11 -15.72 44.17
C ASN A 65 -5.30 -16.03 43.24
N GLY A 66 -5.17 -15.79 41.93
CA GLY A 66 -6.25 -15.97 40.94
C GLY A 66 -7.38 -14.94 41.04
N VAL A 67 -7.18 -13.87 41.81
CA VAL A 67 -8.12 -12.76 41.99
C VAL A 67 -7.64 -11.59 41.14
N ARG A 68 -8.51 -11.00 40.33
CA ARG A 68 -8.15 -9.81 39.54
C ARG A 68 -8.16 -8.54 40.37
N GLU A 69 -7.09 -7.78 40.29
CA GLU A 69 -6.92 -6.48 40.92
C GLU A 69 -6.96 -5.35 39.88
N ARG A 70 -7.66 -4.26 40.23
CA ARG A 70 -7.75 -3.05 39.40
C ARG A 70 -6.55 -2.15 39.69
N LYS A 71 -5.58 -2.10 38.77
CA LYS A 71 -4.40 -1.23 38.90
C LYS A 71 -4.52 -0.01 37.99
N LYS A 72 -4.06 1.14 38.49
CA LYS A 72 -4.01 2.38 37.71
C LYS A 72 -2.81 2.34 36.77
N VAL A 73 -3.04 2.56 35.49
CA VAL A 73 -1.98 2.60 34.47
C VAL A 73 -1.28 3.95 34.51
N ASN A 74 0.05 3.93 34.37
CA ASN A 74 0.84 5.15 34.28
C ASN A 74 0.56 5.86 32.94
N LYS A 75 0.46 7.19 32.95
CA LYS A 75 0.17 7.97 31.73
C LYS A 75 1.15 7.72 30.57
N ARG A 76 2.39 7.33 30.86
CA ARG A 76 3.42 7.03 29.85
C ARG A 76 3.24 5.64 29.20
N GLU A 77 2.56 4.74 29.88
CA GLU A 77 2.33 3.35 29.47
C GLU A 77 0.95 3.18 28.84
N VAL A 78 0.13 4.24 28.79
CA VAL A 78 -1.25 4.17 28.28
C VAL A 78 -1.29 3.69 26.83
N ASP A 79 -0.41 4.18 25.97
CA ASP A 79 -0.41 3.81 24.55
C ASP A 79 -0.10 2.30 24.41
N GLU A 80 1.00 1.82 25.02
CA GLU A 80 1.42 0.41 25.06
C GLU A 80 0.35 -0.51 25.69
N VAL A 81 -0.26 -0.08 26.80
CA VAL A 81 -1.28 -0.89 27.49
C VAL A 81 -2.57 -0.93 26.68
N MET A 82 -2.97 0.16 26.02
CA MET A 82 -4.17 0.17 25.18
C MET A 82 -4.02 -0.76 23.97
N GLU A 83 -2.85 -0.80 23.35
CA GLU A 83 -2.55 -1.71 22.21
C GLU A 83 -2.74 -3.19 22.57
N ASN A 84 -2.48 -3.55 23.82
CA ASN A 84 -2.61 -4.92 24.33
C ASN A 84 -4.05 -5.37 24.64
N TYR A 85 -5.08 -4.62 24.24
CA TYR A 85 -6.49 -5.01 24.42
C TYR A 85 -7.33 -4.73 23.17
N GLY A 86 -8.17 -5.64 22.71
CA GLY A 86 -9.13 -5.38 21.62
C GLY A 86 -10.25 -4.42 22.01
N THR A 87 -11.02 -3.88 21.06
CA THR A 87 -12.14 -2.94 21.28
C THR A 87 -13.17 -3.51 22.26
N HIS A 88 -13.47 -4.81 22.17
CA HIS A 88 -14.38 -5.52 23.08
C HIS A 88 -13.80 -5.77 24.48
N GLN A 89 -12.49 -5.56 24.66
CA GLN A 89 -11.78 -5.71 25.93
C GLN A 89 -11.60 -4.38 26.69
N ARG A 90 -12.10 -3.27 26.13
CA ARG A 90 -12.03 -1.93 26.73
C ARG A 90 -13.44 -1.43 27.03
N ARG A 91 -13.64 -0.82 28.20
CA ARG A 91 -14.90 -0.16 28.57
C ARG A 91 -14.61 1.25 29.06
N TYR A 92 -15.32 2.23 28.51
CA TYR A 92 -15.21 3.63 28.90
C TYR A 92 -16.37 4.05 29.80
N ASP A 93 -16.05 4.71 30.91
CA ASP A 93 -16.99 5.35 31.82
C ASP A 93 -16.91 6.88 31.66
N SER A 94 -17.92 7.44 31.01
CA SER A 94 -18.03 8.86 30.70
C SER A 94 -18.30 9.74 31.91
N VAL A 95 -18.83 9.20 33.02
CA VAL A 95 -19.07 9.98 34.24
C VAL A 95 -17.74 10.32 34.88
N TYR A 96 -16.87 9.32 35.02
CA TYR A 96 -15.58 9.46 35.69
C TYR A 96 -14.41 9.79 34.75
N ASP A 97 -14.62 9.76 33.43
CA ASP A 97 -13.56 9.86 32.42
C ASP A 97 -12.48 8.79 32.60
N GLU A 98 -12.93 7.56 32.79
CA GLU A 98 -12.08 6.40 33.09
C GLU A 98 -12.22 5.31 32.02
N TRP A 99 -11.12 4.64 31.68
CA TRP A 99 -11.09 3.43 30.88
C TRP A 99 -10.74 2.23 31.78
N ASP A 100 -11.50 1.14 31.64
CA ASP A 100 -11.24 -0.15 32.24
C ASP A 100 -10.88 -1.18 31.15
N LEU A 101 -9.74 -1.84 31.31
CA LEU A 101 -9.18 -2.81 30.38
C LEU A 101 -9.15 -4.19 31.03
N CYS A 102 -9.74 -5.18 30.36
CA CYS A 102 -9.79 -6.55 30.87
C CYS A 102 -9.94 -7.55 29.73
N SER A 103 -9.07 -8.56 29.73
CA SER A 103 -9.07 -9.62 28.71
C SER A 103 -10.33 -10.47 28.70
N GLU A 104 -11.12 -10.44 29.78
CA GLU A 104 -12.36 -11.21 29.92
C GLU A 104 -13.63 -10.43 29.52
N PHE A 105 -13.51 -9.15 29.14
CA PHE A 105 -14.70 -8.37 28.75
C PHE A 105 -15.30 -8.82 27.41
N GLY A 106 -14.49 -9.44 26.55
CA GLY A 106 -14.88 -9.96 25.25
C GLY A 106 -13.69 -10.63 24.55
N ASP A 107 -13.97 -11.33 23.45
CA ASP A 107 -12.93 -12.03 22.68
C ASP A 107 -12.07 -11.04 21.90
N TRP A 108 -10.79 -11.37 21.77
CA TRP A 108 -9.88 -10.68 20.87
C TRP A 108 -10.22 -11.06 19.43
N THR A 109 -10.96 -10.19 18.75
CA THR A 109 -11.14 -10.27 17.30
C THR A 109 -9.96 -9.54 16.67
N GLY A 110 -9.06 -10.23 15.96
CA GLY A 110 -7.86 -9.63 15.34
C GLY A 110 -8.13 -8.46 14.37
N GLU A 111 -9.38 -8.11 14.12
CA GLU A 111 -9.87 -6.93 13.41
C GLU A 111 -9.43 -5.59 14.06
N ASP A 112 -9.10 -5.57 15.35
CA ASP A 112 -8.80 -4.33 16.09
C ASP A 112 -7.33 -3.84 15.95
N GLN A 113 -6.42 -4.73 15.54
CA GLN A 113 -4.99 -4.45 15.38
C GLN A 113 -4.70 -3.64 14.11
N GLU A 114 -5.49 -3.84 13.05
CA GLU A 114 -5.29 -3.21 11.74
C GLU A 114 -5.62 -1.71 11.68
N ARG A 115 -6.41 -1.17 12.64
CA ARG A 115 -6.78 0.25 12.65
C ARG A 115 -5.68 1.16 13.23
N TRP A 116 -4.84 0.65 14.12
CA TRP A 116 -3.86 1.46 14.87
C TRP A 116 -2.41 1.20 14.45
N GLU A 117 -2.09 0.00 13.96
CA GLU A 117 -0.74 -0.30 13.45
C GLU A 117 -0.36 0.56 12.23
N GLU A 118 -1.32 0.98 11.39
CA GLU A 118 -1.03 1.83 10.23
C GLU A 118 -0.58 3.26 10.59
N ASP A 119 -0.92 3.77 11.78
CA ASP A 119 -0.58 5.13 12.22
C ASP A 119 0.69 5.20 13.09
N GLU A 120 1.02 4.16 13.88
CA GLU A 120 2.19 4.15 14.77
C GLU A 120 3.47 3.50 14.20
N LEU A 121 3.38 2.56 13.25
CA LEU A 121 4.56 1.88 12.67
C LEU A 121 5.51 2.81 11.88
N PHE A 122 5.11 4.05 11.59
CA PHE A 122 5.83 4.95 10.68
C PHE A 122 6.46 6.18 11.35
N LEU A 123 6.44 6.26 12.68
CA LEU A 123 7.22 7.23 13.46
C LEU A 123 8.53 6.64 14.03
N GLN A 124 8.98 5.47 13.55
CA GLN A 124 10.30 4.97 13.95
C GLN A 124 11.40 5.97 13.54
N PRO A 125 12.26 6.37 14.49
CA PRO A 125 13.25 7.42 14.28
C PRO A 125 14.33 7.01 13.27
N LEU A 126 14.83 8.01 12.52
CA LEU A 126 16.07 8.01 11.71
C LEU A 126 17.36 7.66 12.49
N SER A 127 17.29 6.95 13.62
CA SER A 127 18.41 6.67 14.51
C SER A 127 19.17 5.37 14.24
N SER A 128 18.96 4.70 13.10
CA SER A 128 19.79 3.54 12.72
C SER A 128 21.03 3.91 11.87
N PHE A 129 21.31 5.21 11.66
CA PHE A 129 22.63 5.63 11.18
C PHE A 129 23.62 5.52 12.35
N GLY A 130 24.52 4.55 12.25
CA GLY A 130 25.43 4.13 13.32
C GLY A 130 26.16 5.30 13.98
N GLN A 131 26.10 5.35 15.31
CA GLN A 131 27.12 6.06 16.07
C GLN A 131 28.43 5.31 15.90
N PRO A 132 29.56 5.99 15.62
CA PRO A 132 30.86 5.34 15.71
C PRO A 132 31.06 4.90 17.16
N THR A 133 31.22 3.59 17.36
CA THR A 133 31.60 3.02 18.64
C THR A 133 32.94 3.62 19.05
N LYS A 134 32.96 4.28 20.22
CA LYS A 134 34.21 4.61 20.91
C LYS A 134 34.81 3.30 21.40
N ASP A 135 35.68 2.69 20.59
CA ASP A 135 36.60 1.70 21.13
C ASP A 135 37.76 2.40 21.87
N PRO A 136 38.25 1.79 22.96
CA PRO A 136 39.32 2.35 23.78
C PRO A 136 40.65 2.33 23.03
N SER A 137 41.34 3.48 23.02
CA SER A 137 42.66 3.65 22.45
C SER A 137 43.67 2.60 22.95
N PRO A 138 44.45 1.94 22.06
CA PRO A 138 45.61 1.16 22.47
C PRO A 138 46.77 2.10 22.89
N PRO A 139 47.66 1.64 23.79
CA PRO A 139 48.74 2.47 24.33
C PRO A 139 49.79 2.81 23.29
N ALA A 140 50.30 4.04 23.39
CA ALA A 140 51.27 4.66 22.51
C ALA A 140 52.56 3.83 22.37
N ALA A 141 52.87 3.42 21.14
CA ALA A 141 54.21 3.05 20.72
C ALA A 141 54.81 4.23 19.94
N GLU A 142 55.97 4.71 20.39
CA GLU A 142 56.73 5.78 19.77
C GLU A 142 57.18 5.38 18.36
N LEU A 143 56.82 6.20 17.35
CA LEU A 143 57.40 6.14 16.02
C LEU A 143 58.48 7.21 15.84
N PRO A 144 59.56 6.93 15.09
CA PRO A 144 60.69 7.84 14.88
C PRO A 144 60.36 9.01 13.93
N PRO A 145 61.15 10.10 13.94
CA PRO A 145 60.83 11.34 13.22
C PRO A 145 60.92 11.20 11.69
N PRO A 146 60.15 12.02 10.94
CA PRO A 146 60.00 11.88 9.50
C PRO A 146 61.18 12.46 8.72
N ALA A 147 61.68 11.70 7.74
CA ALA A 147 62.56 12.19 6.70
C ALA A 147 61.76 13.06 5.71
N THR A 148 62.39 14.17 5.30
CA THR A 148 61.88 15.20 4.41
C THR A 148 62.17 14.81 2.95
N GLU A 149 61.14 14.47 2.17
CA GLU A 149 61.24 14.43 0.71
C GLU A 149 60.04 15.14 0.05
N LYS A 150 60.36 15.95 -0.96
CA LYS A 150 59.46 16.86 -1.68
C LYS A 150 58.47 16.10 -2.59
N PRO A 151 57.27 16.64 -2.84
CA PRO A 151 56.33 16.00 -3.75
C PRO A 151 56.77 16.14 -5.21
N SER A 152 57.00 14.99 -5.84
CA SER A 152 57.06 14.82 -7.30
C SER A 152 55.66 14.96 -7.89
N ALA A 153 55.53 15.74 -8.96
CA ALA A 153 54.29 15.95 -9.69
C ALA A 153 53.76 14.61 -10.25
N TYR A 154 52.55 14.22 -9.81
CA TYR A 154 51.81 13.15 -10.46
C TYR A 154 51.13 13.69 -11.71
N VAL A 155 51.56 13.17 -12.85
CA VAL A 155 50.87 13.25 -14.13
C VAL A 155 49.68 12.28 -14.06
N LEU A 156 48.47 12.78 -14.23
CA LEU A 156 47.26 11.96 -14.39
C LEU A 156 47.30 11.22 -15.73
N PRO A 157 47.03 9.91 -15.77
CA PRO A 157 46.90 9.20 -17.05
C PRO A 157 45.58 9.58 -17.72
N GLU A 158 45.72 9.93 -19.00
CA GLU A 158 44.66 10.10 -19.99
C GLU A 158 43.99 8.74 -20.28
N VAL A 159 42.76 8.78 -20.78
CA VAL A 159 41.87 7.67 -21.22
C VAL A 159 40.80 7.25 -20.19
N ALA A 160 39.63 7.89 -20.29
CA ALA A 160 38.35 7.34 -19.86
C ALA A 160 37.71 6.59 -21.04
N ILE A 161 37.20 5.39 -20.79
CA ILE A 161 36.49 4.53 -21.73
C ILE A 161 34.97 4.75 -21.52
N ASP A 162 34.21 4.67 -22.61
CA ASP A 162 32.81 5.09 -22.84
C ASP A 162 31.71 4.40 -22.00
N ASP A 163 32.06 3.58 -21.00
CA ASP A 163 31.11 2.76 -20.21
C ASP A 163 31.06 3.14 -18.71
N SER A 164 31.30 4.41 -18.37
CA SER A 164 31.16 4.86 -16.98
C SER A 164 29.68 5.04 -16.59
N PRO A 165 29.20 4.47 -15.46
CA PRO A 165 27.84 4.68 -14.95
C PRO A 165 27.56 6.12 -14.48
N LEU A 166 28.55 7.00 -14.60
CA LEU A 166 28.50 8.43 -14.32
C LEU A 166 28.73 9.30 -15.56
N SER A 167 28.86 8.72 -16.76
CA SER A 167 28.95 9.51 -17.98
C SER A 167 27.65 10.31 -18.20
N PRO A 168 27.72 11.64 -18.42
CA PRO A 168 26.58 12.36 -18.98
C PRO A 168 26.19 11.69 -20.31
N PRO A 169 24.90 11.72 -20.71
CA PRO A 169 24.50 11.21 -22.02
C PRO A 169 25.37 11.85 -23.11
N PRO A 170 25.71 11.12 -24.18
CA PRO A 170 26.59 11.63 -25.22
C PRO A 170 26.06 12.97 -25.73
N GLU A 171 26.90 14.00 -25.63
CA GLU A 171 26.63 15.32 -26.20
C GLU A 171 26.68 15.20 -27.72
N ASP A 172 25.54 15.38 -28.36
CA ASP A 172 25.35 16.47 -29.32
C ASP A 172 23.85 16.66 -29.61
N ASP A 173 23.41 17.91 -29.39
CA ASP A 173 22.20 18.57 -29.89
C ASP A 173 20.82 17.95 -29.59
N VAL A 174 20.19 18.29 -28.44
CA VAL A 174 18.82 18.90 -28.29
C VAL A 174 18.53 19.16 -26.78
N PHE A 175 19.35 19.95 -26.07
CA PHE A 175 19.13 20.17 -24.62
C PHE A 175 18.06 21.24 -24.26
N PHE A 176 17.39 21.89 -25.22
CA PHE A 176 16.31 22.87 -24.94
C PHE A 176 15.11 22.81 -25.90
N GLY A 177 14.85 21.65 -26.53
CA GLY A 177 13.77 21.45 -27.50
C GLY A 177 12.57 20.63 -27.02
N TRP A 178 12.28 20.57 -25.72
CA TRP A 178 11.12 19.85 -25.20
C TRP A 178 9.83 20.61 -25.53
N GLN A 179 9.31 20.41 -26.74
CA GLN A 179 7.89 20.68 -26.99
C GLN A 179 7.09 19.64 -26.21
N TYR A 180 6.16 20.10 -25.38
CA TYR A 180 5.11 19.24 -24.83
C TYR A 180 4.53 18.42 -25.99
N PRO A 181 4.54 17.08 -25.95
CA PRO A 181 3.73 16.34 -26.88
C PRO A 181 2.28 16.78 -26.65
N ALA A 182 1.63 17.29 -27.70
CA ALA A 182 0.22 17.71 -27.63
C ALA A 182 -0.72 16.54 -27.26
N GLU A 183 -0.21 15.32 -27.34
CA GLU A 183 -0.86 14.08 -26.96
C GLU A 183 0.00 13.39 -25.90
N LEU A 184 -0.54 13.19 -24.70
CA LEU A 184 0.13 12.43 -23.64
C LEU A 184 0.36 10.99 -24.14
N PRO A 185 1.60 10.48 -24.16
CA PRO A 185 1.87 9.10 -24.53
C PRO A 185 1.26 8.15 -23.49
N GLY A 186 0.70 7.03 -23.96
CA GLY A 186 0.29 5.92 -23.10
C GLY A 186 -1.12 6.03 -22.51
N ARG A 187 -2.15 6.14 -23.37
CA ARG A 187 -3.49 5.73 -22.94
C ARG A 187 -3.46 4.22 -22.72
N MET A 188 -3.34 3.79 -21.47
CA MET A 188 -3.39 2.36 -21.14
C MET A 188 -4.71 1.76 -21.65
N PRO A 189 -4.68 0.57 -22.28
CA PRO A 189 -5.82 -0.02 -22.96
C PRO A 189 -7.02 -0.28 -22.04
N LYS A 190 -8.23 -0.20 -22.62
CA LYS A 190 -9.52 -0.34 -21.95
C LYS A 190 -9.64 -1.68 -21.20
N MET A 191 -10.14 -1.61 -19.97
CA MET A 191 -9.54 -2.27 -18.81
C MET A 191 -10.13 -3.64 -18.41
N VAL A 192 -11.26 -4.09 -18.96
CA VAL A 192 -12.13 -4.94 -18.11
C VAL A 192 -12.32 -6.38 -18.58
N VAL A 193 -12.49 -6.64 -19.87
CA VAL A 193 -13.08 -7.92 -20.30
C VAL A 193 -12.18 -9.14 -20.03
N SER A 194 -10.86 -8.98 -20.10
CA SER A 194 -9.89 -10.07 -19.89
C SER A 194 -9.70 -10.45 -18.41
N LEU A 195 -9.77 -9.48 -17.49
CA LEU A 195 -9.65 -9.71 -16.05
C LEU A 195 -10.79 -10.56 -15.48
N PHE A 196 -11.94 -10.63 -16.15
CA PHE A 196 -13.10 -11.42 -15.70
C PHE A 196 -13.29 -12.75 -16.43
N GLY A 197 -12.46 -13.08 -17.43
CA GLY A 197 -12.44 -14.42 -18.04
C GLY A 197 -13.66 -14.76 -18.88
N LEU A 198 -14.39 -13.75 -19.35
CA LEU A 198 -15.59 -13.94 -20.14
C LEU A 198 -15.19 -14.32 -21.58
N LYS A 199 -15.54 -15.55 -22.02
CA LYS A 199 -15.42 -16.04 -23.40
C LYS A 199 -16.81 -16.02 -24.05
N PHE A 200 -16.95 -15.37 -25.20
CA PHE A 200 -18.26 -14.98 -25.76
C PHE A 200 -18.71 -15.77 -26.99
N ASP A 201 -18.15 -16.95 -27.23
CA ASP A 201 -18.51 -17.76 -28.39
C ASP A 201 -19.63 -18.80 -28.11
N ASP A 202 -20.38 -18.67 -27.00
CA ASP A 202 -21.50 -19.59 -26.68
C ASP A 202 -22.83 -19.09 -27.27
N PRO A 203 -23.42 -19.79 -28.25
CA PRO A 203 -24.66 -19.37 -28.90
C PRO A 203 -25.93 -19.49 -28.03
N ASN A 204 -25.87 -20.08 -26.84
CA ASN A 204 -27.02 -20.21 -25.93
C ASN A 204 -27.18 -19.04 -24.94
N PHE A 205 -26.37 -17.98 -25.06
CA PHE A 205 -26.25 -16.93 -24.04
C PHE A 205 -27.42 -15.92 -23.99
N GLU A 206 -28.26 -15.86 -25.02
CA GLU A 206 -29.31 -14.83 -25.14
C GLU A 206 -30.54 -15.07 -24.26
N GLU A 207 -30.81 -16.30 -23.79
CA GLU A 207 -32.04 -16.65 -23.06
C GLU A 207 -32.03 -16.32 -21.55
N ILE A 208 -30.87 -16.00 -20.96
CA ILE A 208 -30.69 -16.04 -19.48
C ILE A 208 -30.73 -14.64 -18.81
N CYS A 209 -30.62 -13.53 -19.54
CA CYS A 209 -30.38 -12.22 -18.94
C CYS A 209 -31.47 -11.16 -19.24
N PRO A 210 -31.99 -10.44 -18.21
CA PRO A 210 -32.96 -9.36 -18.40
C PRO A 210 -32.34 -8.10 -19.03
N PRO A 211 -33.17 -7.16 -19.52
CA PRO A 211 -32.70 -5.91 -20.12
C PRO A 211 -31.97 -5.01 -19.13
N LEU A 212 -31.01 -4.22 -19.64
CA LEU A 212 -30.21 -3.26 -18.90
C LEU A 212 -31.07 -2.19 -18.18
N GLU A 213 -31.16 -2.24 -16.86
CA GLU A 213 -31.74 -1.14 -16.07
C GLU A 213 -30.72 -0.03 -15.77
N ASN A 214 -31.21 1.22 -15.69
CA ASN A 214 -30.39 2.42 -15.50
C ASN A 214 -29.57 2.47 -14.19
N PHE A 215 -29.98 1.76 -13.14
CA PHE A 215 -29.27 1.77 -11.85
C PHE A 215 -28.10 0.79 -11.81
N ALA A 216 -28.29 -0.44 -12.32
CA ALA A 216 -27.23 -1.45 -12.43
C ALA A 216 -26.11 -0.98 -13.36
N ASN A 217 -26.46 -0.28 -14.44
CA ASN A 217 -25.52 0.42 -15.31
C ASN A 217 -24.55 1.34 -14.54
N LYS A 218 -24.99 2.03 -13.49
CA LYS A 218 -24.14 2.95 -12.72
C LYS A 218 -23.12 2.22 -11.85
N LEU A 219 -23.52 1.09 -11.25
CA LEU A 219 -22.66 0.27 -10.40
C LEU A 219 -21.67 -0.55 -11.23
N LEU A 220 -22.11 -1.17 -12.33
CA LEU A 220 -21.24 -1.78 -13.34
C LEU A 220 -20.19 -0.77 -13.78
N TYR A 221 -20.64 0.37 -14.29
CA TYR A 221 -19.77 1.32 -14.95
C TYR A 221 -18.70 1.84 -13.99
N ARG A 222 -19.06 2.12 -12.72
CA ARG A 222 -18.08 2.47 -11.68
C ARG A 222 -17.17 1.32 -11.27
N ALA A 223 -17.68 0.09 -11.21
CA ALA A 223 -16.86 -1.10 -10.93
C ALA A 223 -15.86 -1.40 -12.05
N PHE A 224 -16.09 -0.84 -13.24
CA PHE A 224 -15.30 -0.99 -14.45
C PHE A 224 -14.51 0.27 -14.83
N GLY A 225 -14.23 1.15 -13.87
CA GLY A 225 -13.36 2.31 -14.09
C GLY A 225 -14.03 3.43 -14.89
N GLY A 226 -15.34 3.43 -15.03
CA GLY A 226 -16.05 4.45 -15.78
C GLY A 226 -16.27 5.76 -14.99
N HIS A 227 -15.87 6.91 -15.56
CA HIS A 227 -16.02 8.21 -14.93
C HIS A 227 -17.33 8.98 -15.25
N LYS A 228 -17.86 8.91 -16.49
CA LYS A 228 -19.14 9.53 -16.88
C LYS A 228 -20.13 8.46 -17.32
N GLN A 229 -21.31 8.40 -16.71
CA GLN A 229 -22.36 7.45 -17.12
C GLN A 229 -22.49 7.49 -18.66
N PRO A 230 -22.19 6.39 -19.37
CA PRO A 230 -22.36 6.39 -20.81
C PRO A 230 -23.87 6.50 -21.08
N GLU A 231 -24.23 6.85 -22.32
CA GLU A 231 -25.54 6.41 -22.83
C GLU A 231 -25.69 4.91 -22.53
N THR A 232 -26.93 4.45 -22.31
CA THR A 232 -27.25 3.03 -22.00
C THR A 232 -26.24 2.11 -22.67
N LEU A 233 -25.48 1.35 -21.87
CA LEU A 233 -24.47 0.44 -22.40
C LEU A 233 -25.10 -0.34 -23.56
N GLU A 234 -24.40 -0.43 -24.69
CA GLU A 234 -24.93 -1.18 -25.84
C GLU A 234 -25.42 -2.54 -25.35
N ASP A 235 -26.57 -2.95 -25.86
CA ASP A 235 -27.28 -4.15 -25.40
C ASP A 235 -26.58 -5.43 -25.89
N LYS A 236 -25.36 -5.61 -25.39
CA LYS A 236 -24.44 -6.69 -25.69
C LYS A 236 -24.56 -7.76 -24.61
N PRO A 237 -24.34 -9.05 -24.94
CA PRO A 237 -24.43 -10.15 -23.99
C PRO A 237 -23.62 -9.91 -22.70
N ILE A 238 -22.42 -9.34 -22.82
CA ILE A 238 -21.56 -8.97 -21.69
C ILE A 238 -22.23 -7.98 -20.72
N ASN A 239 -22.89 -6.94 -21.25
CA ASN A 239 -23.48 -5.88 -20.45
C ASN A 239 -24.75 -6.37 -19.75
N ARG A 240 -25.53 -7.26 -20.38
CA ARG A 240 -26.68 -7.92 -19.77
C ARG A 240 -26.28 -8.87 -18.63
N LEU A 241 -25.25 -9.69 -18.83
CA LEU A 241 -24.73 -10.61 -17.81
C LEU A 241 -24.26 -9.85 -16.57
N LEU A 242 -23.41 -8.86 -16.78
CA LEU A 242 -22.92 -8.02 -15.72
C LEU A 242 -24.09 -7.29 -15.04
N CYS A 243 -25.06 -6.74 -15.79
CA CYS A 243 -26.27 -6.17 -15.21
C CYS A 243 -27.04 -7.15 -14.34
N ALA A 244 -27.22 -8.39 -14.77
CA ALA A 244 -27.89 -9.42 -14.00
C ALA A 244 -27.14 -9.74 -12.70
N VAL A 245 -25.80 -9.84 -12.74
CA VAL A 245 -24.95 -10.00 -11.54
C VAL A 245 -25.16 -8.84 -10.56
N PHE A 246 -25.07 -7.59 -11.04
CA PHE A 246 -25.22 -6.41 -10.19
C PHE A 246 -26.67 -6.16 -9.73
N GLN A 247 -27.69 -6.52 -10.52
CA GLN A 247 -29.11 -6.46 -10.13
C GLN A 247 -29.44 -7.47 -9.04
N ARG A 248 -28.88 -8.69 -9.12
CA ARG A 248 -28.98 -9.70 -8.05
C ARG A 248 -28.24 -9.29 -6.78
N CYS A 249 -27.38 -8.28 -6.84
CA CYS A 249 -26.69 -7.70 -5.69
C CYS A 249 -27.37 -6.45 -5.09
N GLN A 250 -28.60 -6.11 -5.52
CA GLN A 250 -29.29 -4.88 -5.08
C GLN A 250 -29.65 -4.84 -3.59
N HIS A 251 -29.63 -5.98 -2.89
CA HIS A 251 -29.81 -6.03 -1.44
C HIS A 251 -28.49 -6.41 -0.75
N GLU A 252 -28.09 -5.62 0.26
CA GLU A 252 -26.89 -5.91 1.09
C GLU A 252 -26.92 -7.32 1.69
N SER A 253 -28.12 -7.84 1.94
CA SER A 253 -28.39 -9.19 2.41
C SER A 253 -28.30 -10.27 1.33
N GLU A 254 -27.85 -9.97 0.10
CA GLU A 254 -27.66 -10.98 -0.96
C GLU A 254 -26.23 -10.96 -1.52
N LEU A 255 -25.37 -10.02 -1.11
CA LEU A 255 -23.95 -10.01 -1.52
C LEU A 255 -23.17 -11.25 -1.03
N HIS A 256 -23.62 -11.91 0.04
CA HIS A 256 -23.04 -13.20 0.47
C HIS A 256 -23.40 -14.37 -0.46
N ARG A 257 -24.33 -14.16 -1.41
CA ARG A 257 -24.63 -15.11 -2.49
C ARG A 257 -23.83 -14.83 -3.77
N LEU A 258 -22.97 -13.79 -3.81
CA LEU A 258 -22.04 -13.58 -4.93
C LEU A 258 -21.09 -14.78 -5.11
N ASP A 259 -20.82 -15.52 -4.04
CA ASP A 259 -20.07 -16.77 -4.04
C ASP A 259 -20.73 -17.82 -4.96
N GLU A 260 -22.06 -17.78 -5.09
CA GLU A 260 -22.84 -18.65 -5.98
C GLU A 260 -22.87 -18.12 -7.43
N LEU A 261 -22.83 -16.80 -7.66
CA LEU A 261 -22.82 -16.19 -9.01
C LEU A 261 -21.45 -16.25 -9.68
N CYS A 262 -20.38 -16.07 -8.91
CA CYS A 262 -19.00 -16.22 -9.38
C CYS A 262 -18.65 -17.67 -9.74
N SER A 263 -19.49 -18.63 -9.36
CA SER A 263 -19.33 -20.02 -9.78
C SER A 263 -19.59 -20.21 -11.29
N CYS A 264 -20.24 -19.28 -12.00
CA CYS A 264 -20.50 -19.47 -13.44
C CYS A 264 -19.26 -19.26 -14.31
N ASP A 265 -18.42 -18.26 -13.99
CA ASP A 265 -17.24 -17.91 -14.78
C ASP A 265 -15.93 -18.46 -14.17
N LEU A 266 -15.97 -18.92 -12.92
CA LEU A 266 -14.86 -19.55 -12.21
C LEU A 266 -15.14 -20.97 -11.66
N ALA A 267 -16.32 -21.57 -11.89
CA ALA A 267 -16.54 -23.00 -11.65
C ALA A 267 -16.75 -23.80 -12.95
N PRO A 268 -16.36 -25.09 -12.95
CA PRO A 268 -15.01 -25.53 -12.59
C PRO A 268 -14.03 -24.87 -13.57
N LEU A 269 -12.90 -24.35 -13.07
CA LEU A 269 -11.76 -23.89 -13.89
C LEU A 269 -11.79 -24.59 -15.25
N CYS A 270 -12.05 -23.83 -16.33
CA CYS A 270 -11.92 -24.37 -17.68
C CYS A 270 -10.62 -25.21 -17.67
N PRO A 271 -10.63 -26.49 -18.08
CA PRO A 271 -9.47 -27.36 -17.89
C PRO A 271 -8.16 -26.71 -18.35
N THR A 272 -8.25 -25.84 -19.35
CA THR A 272 -7.20 -24.94 -19.82
C THR A 272 -6.66 -24.00 -18.73
N LEU A 273 -7.51 -23.25 -18.01
CA LEU A 273 -7.08 -22.34 -16.94
C LEU A 273 -6.44 -23.10 -15.77
N ARG A 274 -7.03 -24.22 -15.32
CA ARG A 274 -6.41 -25.05 -14.26
C ARG A 274 -5.02 -25.50 -14.70
N ARG A 275 -4.91 -26.00 -15.93
CA ARG A 275 -3.65 -26.48 -16.50
C ARG A 275 -2.62 -25.34 -16.65
N SER A 276 -3.07 -24.14 -17.03
CA SER A 276 -2.22 -22.94 -17.05
C SER A 276 -1.73 -22.55 -15.66
N ILE A 277 -2.60 -22.55 -14.64
CA ILE A 277 -2.22 -22.26 -13.26
C ILE A 277 -1.19 -23.27 -12.76
N SER A 278 -1.47 -24.57 -12.88
CA SER A 278 -0.54 -25.62 -12.42
C SER A 278 0.79 -25.60 -13.19
N LYS A 279 0.81 -25.10 -14.44
CA LYS A 279 2.04 -24.98 -15.25
C LYS A 279 2.85 -23.74 -14.90
N LEU A 280 2.18 -22.59 -14.72
CA LEU A 280 2.85 -21.28 -14.68
C LEU A 280 3.04 -20.75 -13.26
N VAL A 281 2.16 -21.07 -12.31
CA VAL A 281 2.10 -20.39 -11.00
C VAL A 281 2.68 -21.26 -9.90
N THR A 282 3.53 -20.68 -9.08
CA THR A 282 3.96 -21.22 -7.79
C THR A 282 3.70 -20.19 -6.71
N VAL A 283 3.16 -20.61 -5.56
CA VAL A 283 2.92 -19.70 -4.42
C VAL A 283 4.08 -19.84 -3.44
N VAL A 284 4.73 -18.73 -3.12
CA VAL A 284 5.88 -18.67 -2.20
C VAL A 284 5.68 -17.47 -1.29
N ASP A 285 5.72 -17.66 0.04
CA ASP A 285 5.58 -16.59 1.04
C ASP A 285 4.39 -15.62 0.80
N GLY A 286 3.28 -16.14 0.27
CA GLY A 286 2.08 -15.35 -0.01
C GLY A 286 2.14 -14.50 -1.29
N VAL A 287 3.22 -14.58 -2.08
CA VAL A 287 3.30 -14.02 -3.44
C VAL A 287 3.17 -15.11 -4.50
N TYR A 288 2.86 -14.71 -5.73
CA TYR A 288 2.65 -15.62 -6.86
C TYR A 288 3.80 -15.49 -7.84
N VAL A 289 4.63 -16.53 -7.93
CA VAL A 289 5.77 -16.64 -8.85
C VAL A 289 5.30 -17.28 -10.15
N ILE A 290 5.39 -16.52 -11.24
CA ILE A 290 5.08 -16.95 -12.59
C ILE A 290 6.36 -17.44 -13.27
N SER A 291 6.25 -18.60 -13.91
CA SER A 291 7.28 -19.28 -14.69
C SER A 291 6.96 -19.21 -16.18
N PRO A 292 7.29 -18.09 -16.85
CA PRO A 292 6.98 -17.89 -18.26
C PRO A 292 7.76 -18.87 -19.16
N THR A 293 7.22 -19.12 -20.34
CA THR A 293 7.96 -19.78 -21.41
C THR A 293 9.02 -18.81 -21.95
N THR A 294 10.28 -19.20 -22.03
CA THR A 294 11.33 -18.30 -22.49
C THR A 294 12.52 -19.06 -23.03
N LEU A 295 13.21 -18.46 -24.00
CA LEU A 295 14.49 -18.94 -24.52
C LEU A 295 15.68 -18.37 -23.75
N ARG A 296 15.45 -17.45 -22.80
CA ARG A 296 16.51 -16.83 -21.99
C ARG A 296 17.07 -17.83 -20.99
N SER A 297 18.38 -17.71 -20.71
CA SER A 297 19.09 -18.53 -19.73
C SER A 297 19.95 -17.64 -18.82
N PRO A 298 19.73 -17.64 -17.49
CA PRO A 298 18.69 -18.37 -16.78
C PRO A 298 17.27 -17.84 -17.11
N PRO A 299 16.23 -18.68 -16.98
CA PRO A 299 14.87 -18.27 -17.28
C PRO A 299 14.39 -17.22 -16.27
N PRO A 300 13.98 -16.01 -16.69
CA PRO A 300 13.44 -15.01 -15.78
C PRO A 300 12.15 -15.50 -15.10
N ARG A 301 11.91 -15.01 -13.89
CA ARG A 301 10.66 -15.23 -13.16
C ARG A 301 9.91 -13.92 -13.02
N ILE A 302 8.59 -13.99 -13.00
CA ILE A 302 7.76 -12.80 -12.76
C ILE A 302 7.05 -12.98 -11.43
N VAL A 303 7.17 -12.01 -10.52
CA VAL A 303 6.46 -12.03 -9.24
C VAL A 303 5.27 -11.09 -9.32
N VAL A 304 4.07 -11.57 -9.02
CA VAL A 304 2.87 -10.76 -8.85
C VAL A 304 2.34 -10.89 -7.43
N TYR A 305 1.73 -9.81 -6.93
CA TYR A 305 1.41 -9.65 -5.51
C TYR A 305 -0.04 -9.97 -5.14
N THR A 306 -0.88 -10.22 -6.14
CA THR A 306 -2.30 -10.47 -5.93
C THR A 306 -2.77 -11.68 -6.75
N PRO A 307 -3.75 -12.46 -6.24
CA PRO A 307 -4.25 -13.63 -6.96
C PRO A 307 -4.91 -13.27 -8.30
N GLU A 308 -5.55 -12.10 -8.37
CA GLU A 308 -6.18 -11.58 -9.59
C GLU A 308 -5.14 -11.36 -10.70
N ALA A 309 -3.98 -10.81 -10.35
CA ALA A 309 -2.87 -10.64 -11.29
C ALA A 309 -2.33 -11.99 -11.78
N ALA A 310 -2.23 -12.99 -10.90
CA ALA A 310 -1.79 -14.33 -11.29
C ALA A 310 -2.79 -15.01 -12.24
N VAL A 311 -4.10 -14.93 -11.93
CA VAL A 311 -5.15 -15.45 -12.82
C VAL A 311 -5.20 -14.70 -14.15
N PHE A 312 -4.99 -13.38 -14.14
CA PHE A 312 -4.87 -12.57 -15.35
C PHE A 312 -3.78 -13.10 -16.27
N VAL A 313 -2.57 -13.36 -15.73
CA VAL A 313 -1.46 -13.93 -16.51
C VAL A 313 -1.81 -15.29 -17.08
N CYS A 314 -2.45 -16.18 -16.30
CA CYS A 314 -2.84 -17.51 -16.78
C CYS A 314 -3.91 -17.51 -17.88
N ARG A 315 -4.57 -16.38 -18.11
CA ARG A 315 -5.59 -16.19 -19.15
C ARG A 315 -5.03 -15.61 -20.45
N LEU A 316 -3.79 -15.15 -20.46
CA LEU A 316 -3.14 -14.69 -21.68
C LEU A 316 -3.01 -15.85 -22.68
N GLU A 317 -3.16 -15.54 -23.96
CA GLU A 317 -3.05 -16.54 -25.04
C GLU A 317 -1.63 -17.08 -25.15
N ASP A 318 -0.64 -16.19 -24.98
CA ASP A 318 0.77 -16.55 -24.91
C ASP A 318 1.28 -16.46 -23.47
N SER A 319 2.19 -17.37 -23.15
CA SER A 319 2.85 -17.48 -21.84
C SER A 319 4.32 -17.09 -21.91
N ASP A 320 4.75 -16.45 -23.00
CA ASP A 320 6.10 -15.94 -23.14
C ASP A 320 6.36 -14.75 -22.20
N TYR A 321 7.61 -14.60 -21.79
CA TYR A 321 8.03 -13.59 -20.83
C TYR A 321 7.69 -12.17 -21.31
N GLU A 322 8.02 -11.85 -22.56
CA GLU A 322 7.85 -10.54 -23.16
C GLU A 322 6.38 -10.13 -23.22
N THR A 323 5.49 -11.03 -23.63
CA THR A 323 4.03 -10.78 -23.65
C THR A 323 3.49 -10.57 -22.24
N ILE A 324 3.87 -11.40 -21.27
CA ILE A 324 3.37 -11.29 -19.89
C ILE A 324 3.80 -9.95 -19.26
N VAL A 325 5.09 -9.59 -19.37
CA VAL A 325 5.63 -8.33 -18.85
C VAL A 325 4.93 -7.12 -19.46
N LEU A 326 4.76 -7.11 -20.79
CA LEU A 326 4.07 -6.01 -21.46
C LEU A 326 2.60 -5.94 -21.08
N ALA A 327 1.91 -7.09 -20.96
CA ALA A 327 0.52 -7.11 -20.52
C ALA A 327 0.39 -6.53 -19.10
N LEU A 328 1.20 -7.00 -18.15
CA LEU A 328 1.18 -6.47 -16.78
C LEU A 328 1.46 -4.96 -16.75
N TYR A 329 2.48 -4.49 -17.46
CA TYR A 329 2.80 -3.07 -17.56
C TYR A 329 1.67 -2.24 -18.18
N ARG A 330 1.15 -2.65 -19.34
CA ARG A 330 0.08 -1.93 -20.05
C ARG A 330 -1.23 -1.89 -19.26
N HIS A 331 -1.46 -2.88 -18.39
CA HIS A 331 -2.60 -2.89 -17.47
C HIS A 331 -2.30 -2.22 -16.13
N GLY A 332 -1.11 -1.61 -15.97
CA GLY A 332 -0.67 -0.96 -14.74
C GLY A 332 -0.69 -1.89 -13.53
N ILE A 333 -0.48 -3.19 -13.77
CA ILE A 333 -0.40 -4.23 -12.74
C ILE A 333 0.95 -4.13 -12.07
N ARG A 334 0.99 -4.23 -10.74
CA ARG A 334 2.25 -4.32 -10.01
C ARG A 334 2.89 -5.70 -10.19
N PHE A 335 4.14 -5.73 -10.61
CA PHE A 335 4.93 -6.96 -10.73
C PHE A 335 6.42 -6.70 -10.53
N ASN A 336 7.20 -7.76 -10.38
CA ASN A 336 8.65 -7.72 -10.49
C ASN A 336 9.09 -8.73 -11.56
N ALA A 337 10.05 -8.32 -12.39
CA ALA A 337 10.61 -9.11 -13.47
C ALA A 337 12.02 -9.55 -13.05
N CYS A 338 12.05 -10.64 -12.28
CA CYS A 338 13.17 -11.04 -11.46
C CYS A 338 14.20 -11.89 -12.20
N TYR A 339 15.45 -11.71 -11.80
CA TYR A 339 16.54 -12.64 -12.02
C TYR A 339 16.60 -13.65 -10.86
N GLU A 340 16.83 -14.93 -11.16
CA GLU A 340 17.01 -15.99 -10.16
C GLU A 340 18.51 -16.16 -9.84
N SER A 341 18.89 -15.89 -8.59
CA SER A 341 20.27 -15.98 -8.12
C SER A 341 20.41 -17.08 -7.07
N PRO A 342 21.44 -17.96 -7.16
CA PRO A 342 21.74 -18.92 -6.10
C PRO A 342 22.41 -18.26 -4.90
N GLU A 343 22.94 -17.04 -5.07
CA GLU A 343 23.67 -16.34 -4.02
C GLU A 343 22.72 -15.67 -3.06
N GLN A 344 23.04 -15.75 -1.76
CA GLN A 344 22.31 -15.00 -0.77
C GLN A 344 22.55 -13.49 -1.00
N PRO A 345 21.48 -12.68 -1.09
CA PRO A 345 21.56 -11.24 -1.17
C PRO A 345 22.50 -10.71 -0.09
N SER A 346 23.52 -9.98 -0.51
CA SER A 346 24.34 -9.23 0.44
C SER A 346 23.43 -8.24 1.16
N LYS A 347 23.47 -8.20 2.50
CA LYS A 347 22.78 -7.13 3.26
C LYS A 347 23.36 -5.80 2.76
N SER A 348 22.51 -4.95 2.21
CA SER A 348 22.92 -3.66 1.67
C SER A 348 23.78 -2.91 2.70
N SER A 349 25.02 -2.57 2.36
CA SER A 349 25.56 -1.34 2.93
C SER A 349 24.76 -0.22 2.26
N ASN A 350 23.98 0.54 3.02
CA ASN A 350 23.19 1.67 2.52
C ASN A 350 24.09 2.80 1.94
N ASP A 351 25.37 2.55 1.69
CA ASP A 351 26.41 3.54 1.45
C ASP A 351 26.52 3.97 -0.02
N TYR A 352 25.95 3.21 -0.96
CA TYR A 352 26.13 3.46 -2.41
C TYR A 352 24.91 4.03 -3.14
N VAL A 353 23.73 4.05 -2.50
CA VAL A 353 22.57 4.73 -3.06
C VAL A 353 22.66 6.18 -2.60
N VAL A 354 22.89 7.12 -3.52
CA VAL A 354 22.82 8.56 -3.22
C VAL A 354 21.53 8.80 -2.44
N PRO A 355 21.61 9.20 -1.16
CA PRO A 355 20.43 9.29 -0.33
C PRO A 355 19.52 10.35 -0.92
N ILE A 356 18.31 9.93 -1.29
CA ILE A 356 17.28 10.86 -1.71
C ILE A 356 16.82 11.58 -0.44
N LEU A 357 17.31 12.81 -0.30
CA LEU A 357 16.84 13.70 0.73
C LEU A 357 15.49 14.26 0.26
N PRO A 358 14.40 13.98 0.98
CA PRO A 358 13.14 14.59 0.63
C PRO A 358 13.25 16.12 0.71
N ALA A 359 12.48 16.82 -0.11
CA ALA A 359 12.38 18.27 -0.02
C ALA A 359 11.78 18.66 1.34
N ILE A 360 12.55 19.38 2.15
CA ILE A 360 12.12 19.89 3.46
C ILE A 360 11.74 21.36 3.32
N TYR A 361 10.47 21.67 3.57
CA TYR A 361 9.96 23.04 3.54
C TYR A 361 9.74 23.57 4.95
N ARG A 362 9.89 24.89 5.14
CA ARG A 362 9.62 25.53 6.43
C ARG A 362 8.13 25.56 6.71
N LYS A 363 7.72 25.44 7.98
CA LYS A 363 6.33 25.69 8.38
C LYS A 363 5.84 27.05 7.87
N GLY A 364 4.64 27.06 7.27
CA GLY A 364 4.05 28.25 6.66
C GLY A 364 4.42 28.46 5.19
N THR A 365 5.24 27.59 4.59
CA THR A 365 5.45 27.57 3.14
C THR A 365 4.10 27.30 2.45
N LYS A 366 3.72 28.18 1.53
CA LYS A 366 2.49 28.00 0.74
C LYS A 366 2.74 26.90 -0.29
N SER A 367 1.78 25.99 -0.42
CA SER A 367 1.78 24.98 -1.48
C SER A 367 1.33 25.65 -2.78
N ASP A 368 2.23 26.39 -3.42
CA ASP A 368 1.98 27.17 -4.63
C ASP A 368 2.53 26.46 -5.89
N PRO A 369 2.22 26.97 -7.10
CA PRO A 369 2.73 26.39 -8.34
C PRO A 369 4.26 26.28 -8.39
N GLY A 370 5.00 27.18 -7.73
CA GLY A 370 6.46 27.14 -7.69
C GLY A 370 6.96 25.90 -6.96
N VAL A 371 6.40 25.61 -5.78
CA VAL A 371 6.73 24.40 -5.00
C VAL A 371 6.40 23.12 -5.76
N TYR A 372 5.30 23.11 -6.51
CA TYR A 372 4.95 21.97 -7.35
C TYR A 372 5.91 21.80 -8.54
N GLN A 373 6.35 22.88 -9.18
CA GLN A 373 7.36 22.82 -10.23
C GLN A 373 8.72 22.31 -9.71
N ASP A 374 9.08 22.66 -8.48
CA ASP A 374 10.26 22.09 -7.82
C ASP A 374 10.11 20.58 -7.64
N TYR A 375 8.95 20.10 -7.19
CA TYR A 375 8.63 18.67 -7.14
C TYR A 375 8.75 18.01 -8.52
N VAL A 376 8.16 18.59 -9.56
CA VAL A 376 8.22 18.02 -10.92
C VAL A 376 9.68 17.90 -11.40
N ARG A 377 10.51 18.92 -11.11
CA ARG A 377 11.96 18.86 -11.39
C ARG A 377 12.65 17.76 -10.61
N ILE A 378 12.41 17.66 -9.30
CA ILE A 378 12.98 16.59 -8.45
C ILE A 378 12.57 15.21 -8.98
N ARG A 379 11.29 15.00 -9.30
CA ARG A 379 10.78 13.73 -9.86
C ARG A 379 11.54 13.30 -11.11
N LYS A 380 11.88 14.25 -12.00
CA LYS A 380 12.71 13.98 -13.19
C LYS A 380 14.12 13.52 -12.82
N PHE A 381 14.75 14.16 -11.83
CA PHE A 381 16.05 13.75 -11.32
C PHE A 381 16.04 12.39 -10.60
N LEU A 382 14.93 12.03 -9.96
CA LEU A 382 14.80 10.74 -9.27
C LEU A 382 14.66 9.57 -10.23
N LEU A 383 14.03 9.77 -11.38
CA LEU A 383 13.82 8.74 -12.40
C LEU A 383 15.07 8.60 -13.28
N VAL A 384 16.18 8.20 -12.66
CA VAL A 384 17.46 7.87 -13.30
C VAL A 384 17.94 6.49 -12.87
N GLY A 385 18.75 5.83 -13.72
CA GLY A 385 19.26 4.48 -13.45
C GLY A 385 18.14 3.45 -13.21
N HIS A 386 18.36 2.58 -12.22
CA HIS A 386 17.45 1.47 -11.84
C HIS A 386 16.04 1.93 -11.47
N ARG A 387 15.88 3.16 -10.96
CA ARG A 387 14.60 3.69 -10.49
C ARG A 387 13.57 3.87 -11.59
N ARG A 388 13.99 4.10 -12.84
CA ARG A 388 13.06 4.23 -13.97
C ARG A 388 12.25 2.96 -14.17
N ARG A 389 12.97 1.85 -14.31
CA ARG A 389 12.38 0.52 -14.47
C ARG A 389 11.57 0.14 -13.24
N ALA A 390 12.15 0.25 -12.05
CA ALA A 390 11.45 -0.07 -10.80
C ALA A 390 10.13 0.72 -10.65
N ALA A 391 10.11 2.01 -11.00
CA ALA A 391 8.89 2.83 -10.95
C ALA A 391 7.82 2.37 -11.95
N LEU A 392 8.20 1.95 -13.16
CA LEU A 392 7.26 1.40 -14.15
C LEU A 392 6.65 0.07 -13.68
N LEU A 393 7.43 -0.77 -13.00
CA LEU A 393 7.01 -2.07 -12.46
C LEU A 393 6.05 -1.98 -11.26
N MET A 394 6.01 -0.84 -10.56
CA MET A 394 5.13 -0.63 -9.40
C MET A 394 3.63 -0.65 -9.74
N GLY A 395 3.26 -0.53 -11.02
CA GLY A 395 1.86 -0.37 -11.44
C GLY A 395 1.22 0.93 -10.94
N GLY A 396 -0.09 1.04 -11.16
CA GLY A 396 -0.91 2.14 -10.63
C GLY A 396 -0.38 3.55 -10.93
N LEU A 397 -0.58 4.46 -9.97
CA LEU A 397 -0.21 5.88 -10.11
C LEU A 397 1.31 6.10 -10.23
N LEU A 398 2.11 5.31 -9.53
CA LEU A 398 3.58 5.43 -9.61
C LEU A 398 4.09 5.13 -11.02
N SER A 399 3.62 4.04 -11.62
CA SER A 399 3.97 3.67 -13.00
C SER A 399 3.50 4.74 -13.99
N ARG A 400 2.29 5.28 -13.82
CA ARG A 400 1.77 6.37 -14.66
C ARG A 400 2.62 7.64 -14.59
N LEU A 401 3.00 8.07 -13.39
CA LEU A 401 3.86 9.24 -13.17
C LEU A 401 5.26 9.03 -13.75
N ALA A 402 5.79 7.80 -13.68
CA ALA A 402 7.05 7.45 -14.29
C ALA A 402 6.97 7.51 -15.82
N ALA A 403 5.92 6.93 -16.41
CA ALA A 403 5.68 6.95 -17.84
C ALA A 403 5.54 8.38 -18.40
N GLU A 404 4.87 9.29 -17.66
CA GLU A 404 4.78 10.71 -18.00
C GLU A 404 6.16 11.37 -18.11
N VAL A 405 7.07 11.06 -17.18
CA VAL A 405 8.42 11.64 -17.15
C VAL A 405 9.31 11.06 -18.24
N ILE A 406 9.18 9.76 -18.52
CA ILE A 406 9.95 9.08 -19.57
C ILE A 406 9.48 9.54 -20.95
N GLY A 407 8.18 9.82 -21.11
CA GLY A 407 7.62 10.52 -22.27
C GLY A 407 7.57 9.72 -23.57
N SER A 408 8.12 8.50 -23.63
CA SER A 408 8.06 7.62 -24.79
C SER A 408 7.52 6.26 -24.39
N GLU A 409 6.37 5.87 -24.96
CA GLU A 409 5.76 4.56 -24.69
C GLU A 409 6.69 3.41 -25.08
N ARG A 410 7.35 3.52 -26.24
CA ARG A 410 8.36 2.54 -26.68
C ARG A 410 9.51 2.42 -25.71
N GLU A 411 9.95 3.54 -25.12
CA GLU A 411 11.02 3.53 -24.13
C GLU A 411 10.57 2.87 -22.82
N CYS A 412 9.35 3.14 -22.36
CA CYS A 412 8.78 2.46 -21.21
C CYS A 412 8.68 0.94 -21.44
N GLU A 413 8.15 0.52 -22.59
CA GLU A 413 8.04 -0.89 -22.96
C GLU A 413 9.41 -1.58 -23.04
N ARG A 414 10.39 -0.89 -23.64
CA ARG A 414 11.77 -1.36 -23.67
C ARG A 414 12.31 -1.54 -22.26
N LEU A 415 12.16 -0.54 -21.38
CA LEU A 415 12.66 -0.55 -19.99
C LEU A 415 12.06 -1.69 -19.16
N VAL A 416 10.75 -1.94 -19.23
CA VAL A 416 10.12 -3.02 -18.43
C VAL A 416 10.57 -4.42 -18.86
N GLN A 417 10.99 -4.59 -20.11
CA GLN A 417 11.50 -5.86 -20.65
C GLN A 417 13.00 -6.06 -20.44
N GLN A 418 13.72 -5.03 -19.97
CA GLN A 418 15.14 -5.17 -19.63
C GLN A 418 15.31 -6.02 -18.38
N ASP A 419 16.47 -6.67 -18.29
CA ASP A 419 16.91 -7.34 -17.08
C ASP A 419 17.10 -6.30 -15.93
N PRO A 420 17.11 -6.76 -14.67
CA PRO A 420 17.41 -5.90 -13.54
C PRO A 420 18.72 -5.11 -13.72
N SER A 421 18.88 -4.01 -12.99
CA SER A 421 20.08 -3.19 -13.11
C SER A 421 21.37 -3.99 -12.82
N PRO A 422 22.53 -3.55 -13.35
CA PRO A 422 23.82 -4.18 -13.07
C PRO A 422 24.08 -4.37 -11.57
N THR A 423 23.63 -3.44 -10.73
CA THR A 423 23.74 -3.57 -9.28
C THR A 423 23.02 -4.81 -8.76
N VAL A 424 21.78 -5.05 -9.20
CA VAL A 424 21.03 -6.27 -8.84
C VAL A 424 21.72 -7.51 -9.42
N LEU A 425 22.14 -7.48 -10.68
CA LEU A 425 22.75 -8.65 -11.34
C LEU A 425 24.10 -9.07 -10.76
N PHE A 426 24.96 -8.12 -10.39
CA PHE A 426 26.32 -8.42 -9.91
C PHE A 426 26.42 -8.67 -8.42
N SER A 427 25.46 -8.18 -7.63
CA SER A 427 25.55 -8.24 -6.17
C SER A 427 24.33 -8.87 -5.50
N SER A 428 23.36 -9.33 -6.30
CA SER A 428 22.09 -9.90 -5.84
C SER A 428 21.37 -8.98 -4.85
N TRP A 429 21.48 -7.66 -5.04
CA TRP A 429 20.81 -6.68 -4.17
C TRP A 429 19.30 -6.70 -4.38
N ASN A 430 18.55 -6.39 -3.33
CA ASN A 430 17.08 -6.32 -3.33
C ASN A 430 16.39 -7.68 -3.63
N ALA A 431 16.48 -8.58 -2.66
CA ALA A 431 15.72 -9.81 -2.66
C ALA A 431 14.21 -9.53 -2.61
N ILE A 432 13.46 -10.15 -3.51
CA ILE A 432 11.99 -10.11 -3.55
C ILE A 432 11.41 -11.27 -2.73
N VAL A 433 11.88 -12.49 -3.00
CA VAL A 433 11.40 -13.71 -2.33
C VAL A 433 12.47 -14.81 -2.42
N GLN A 434 12.56 -15.65 -1.39
CA GLN A 434 13.39 -16.86 -1.40
C GLN A 434 12.58 -18.04 -1.94
N LEU A 435 13.08 -18.71 -2.97
CA LEU A 435 12.47 -19.91 -3.52
C LEU A 435 12.74 -21.14 -2.64
N PRO A 436 11.89 -22.18 -2.69
CA PRO A 436 12.09 -23.41 -1.91
C PRO A 436 13.40 -24.16 -2.21
N ASN A 437 14.00 -23.94 -3.38
CA ASN A 437 15.30 -24.50 -3.75
C ASN A 437 16.49 -23.75 -3.11
N GLY A 438 16.23 -22.71 -2.31
CA GLY A 438 17.25 -21.87 -1.66
C GLY A 438 17.73 -20.69 -2.50
N HIS A 439 17.33 -20.59 -3.77
CA HIS A 439 17.63 -19.46 -4.63
C HIS A 439 16.79 -18.23 -4.26
N TRP A 440 17.25 -17.06 -4.70
CA TRP A 440 16.61 -15.78 -4.46
C TRP A 440 16.14 -15.17 -5.77
N LEU A 441 14.91 -14.65 -5.78
CA LEU A 441 14.46 -13.79 -6.86
C LEU A 441 14.83 -12.35 -6.52
N CYS A 442 15.62 -11.71 -7.36
CA CYS A 442 16.10 -10.35 -7.16
C CYS A 442 15.66 -9.45 -8.31
N ASP A 443 15.32 -8.20 -7.99
CA ASP A 443 14.91 -7.21 -8.97
C ASP A 443 15.18 -5.77 -8.48
N ASP A 444 15.04 -4.79 -9.36
CA ASP A 444 15.08 -3.38 -8.97
C ASP A 444 13.88 -3.03 -8.09
N VAL A 445 14.12 -2.41 -6.93
CA VAL A 445 13.08 -2.03 -5.97
C VAL A 445 13.22 -0.55 -5.62
N LEU A 446 12.08 0.14 -5.54
CA LEU A 446 12.02 1.48 -4.95
C LEU A 446 11.88 1.40 -3.43
N LEU A 447 12.73 2.14 -2.72
CA LEU A 447 12.58 2.32 -1.27
C LEU A 447 11.30 3.11 -0.97
N PRO A 448 10.68 2.93 0.22
CA PRO A 448 9.48 3.67 0.59
C PRO A 448 9.62 5.21 0.46
N ILE A 449 10.77 5.75 0.84
CA ILE A 449 11.04 7.20 0.70
C ILE A 449 11.10 7.64 -0.76
N GLU A 450 11.58 6.79 -1.66
CA GLU A 450 11.66 7.09 -3.10
C GLU A 450 10.26 7.11 -3.70
N LYS A 451 9.42 6.14 -3.34
CA LYS A 451 8.00 6.11 -3.73
C LYS A 451 7.31 7.41 -3.31
N ASP A 452 7.48 7.82 -2.05
CA ASP A 452 6.87 9.04 -1.51
C ASP A 452 7.40 10.31 -2.21
N CYS A 453 8.69 10.38 -2.53
CA CYS A 453 9.27 11.50 -3.27
C CYS A 453 8.73 11.56 -4.71
N LEU A 454 8.57 10.43 -5.40
CA LEU A 454 7.95 10.36 -6.74
C LEU A 454 6.48 10.81 -6.71
N LEU A 455 5.76 10.51 -5.63
CA LEU A 455 4.39 10.97 -5.36
C LEU A 455 4.31 12.42 -4.87
N GLY A 456 5.45 13.12 -4.81
CA GLY A 456 5.51 14.53 -4.47
C GLY A 456 5.08 14.79 -3.04
N THR A 457 5.59 13.99 -2.11
CA THR A 457 5.34 14.10 -0.68
C THR A 457 6.45 14.94 0.00
N PRO A 458 6.32 16.28 0.09
CA PRO A 458 7.23 17.09 0.88
C PRO A 458 7.11 16.83 2.39
N PHE A 459 8.22 17.04 3.10
CA PHE A 459 8.27 17.03 4.55
C PHE A 459 8.27 18.49 5.04
N ILE A 460 7.22 18.92 5.74
CA ILE A 460 7.16 20.27 6.31
C ILE A 460 7.71 20.22 7.73
N ALA A 461 8.86 20.87 7.97
CA ALA A 461 9.45 20.99 9.30
C ALA A 461 8.58 21.89 10.19
N ALA A 462 8.12 21.39 11.35
CA ALA A 462 7.39 22.20 12.33
C ALA A 462 8.31 23.27 12.96
N PRO A 463 7.76 24.25 13.71
CA PRO A 463 8.49 25.46 14.05
C PRO A 463 9.63 25.14 15.02
N ARG A 464 10.70 25.96 14.97
CA ARG A 464 11.66 26.11 16.07
C ARG A 464 10.87 26.60 17.29
N SER A 465 10.51 25.71 18.21
CA SER A 465 10.53 26.06 19.62
C SER A 465 11.98 25.97 20.09
N ASP A 466 12.36 26.77 21.09
CA ASP A 466 13.70 26.82 21.68
C ASP A 466 14.06 25.54 22.48
N GLU A 467 13.38 24.42 22.18
CA GLU A 467 13.57 23.13 22.81
C GLU A 467 14.51 22.25 21.99
N PRO A 468 15.47 21.57 22.65
CA PRO A 468 16.41 20.73 21.95
C PRO A 468 15.72 19.46 21.42
N ARG A 469 15.67 19.41 20.09
CA ARG A 469 15.93 18.25 19.22
C ARG A 469 14.83 17.19 19.00
N PHE A 470 14.47 17.10 17.71
CA PHE A 470 14.32 15.91 16.86
C PHE A 470 13.50 14.73 17.40
N ARG A 471 12.25 14.56 16.92
CA ARG A 471 11.80 13.26 16.35
C ARG A 471 10.41 13.26 15.70
N ASN A 472 9.42 14.03 16.16
CA ASN A 472 8.02 13.85 15.72
C ASN A 472 7.33 15.11 15.16
N ASN A 473 8.10 16.09 14.69
CA ASN A 473 7.61 17.42 14.36
C ASN A 473 7.65 17.70 12.85
N TYR A 474 7.31 16.71 12.01
CA TYR A 474 7.12 16.95 10.57
C TYR A 474 5.67 16.68 10.20
N GLU A 475 5.06 17.63 9.49
CA GLU A 475 3.80 17.34 8.82
C GLU A 475 4.11 16.86 7.40
N VAL A 476 3.53 15.72 7.03
CA VAL A 476 3.71 15.10 5.72
C VAL A 476 2.53 15.50 4.82
N TRP A 477 2.84 16.22 3.75
CA TRP A 477 1.88 16.73 2.78
C TRP A 477 2.25 16.14 1.42
N GLY A 478 1.29 15.97 0.51
CA GLY A 478 1.55 15.39 -0.80
C GLY A 478 0.64 15.93 -1.90
N TRP A 479 1.22 16.07 -3.10
CA TRP A 479 0.48 16.43 -4.32
C TRP A 479 -0.38 15.28 -4.86
N TRP A 480 0.06 14.06 -4.56
CA TRP A 480 -0.59 12.78 -4.83
C TRP A 480 -0.78 11.98 -3.53
N PRO A 481 -1.64 10.94 -3.51
CA PRO A 481 -1.73 10.02 -2.38
C PRO A 481 -0.36 9.38 -2.10
N ARG A 482 0.02 9.25 -0.82
CA ARG A 482 1.28 8.60 -0.42
C ARG A 482 1.31 7.13 -0.79
N CYS A 483 2.50 6.53 -0.84
CA CYS A 483 2.61 5.11 -1.15
C CYS A 483 1.78 4.27 -0.18
N THR A 484 1.81 4.54 1.12
CA THR A 484 0.99 3.81 2.11
C THR A 484 -0.51 3.88 1.83
N VAL A 485 -1.00 5.00 1.27
CA VAL A 485 -2.42 5.14 0.88
C VAL A 485 -2.74 4.29 -0.35
N LEU A 486 -1.83 4.28 -1.32
CA LEU A 486 -1.97 3.50 -2.55
C LEU A 486 -1.82 1.99 -2.29
N GLU A 487 -0.96 1.61 -1.35
CA GLU A 487 -0.66 0.21 -1.01
C GLU A 487 -1.65 -0.37 0.02
N SER A 488 -2.52 0.45 0.63
CA SER A 488 -3.51 0.01 1.62
C SER A 488 -4.66 -0.75 0.96
N LYS A 489 -4.88 -1.99 1.40
CA LYS A 489 -5.98 -2.86 0.96
C LYS A 489 -7.37 -2.32 1.34
N ASN A 490 -7.42 -1.39 2.30
CA ASN A 490 -8.66 -0.84 2.86
C ASN A 490 -9.18 0.38 2.08
N LEU A 491 -8.35 0.96 1.19
CA LEU A 491 -8.60 2.22 0.49
C LEU A 491 -8.67 2.03 -1.03
N ASN A 492 -9.23 0.92 -1.53
CA ASN A 492 -9.17 0.52 -2.96
C ASN A 492 -9.90 1.43 -3.99
N ALA A 493 -9.82 2.77 -3.96
CA ALA A 493 -10.19 3.58 -5.14
C ALA A 493 -9.19 3.46 -6.28
N TYR A 494 -7.94 3.12 -5.97
CA TYR A 494 -6.87 2.95 -6.94
C TYR A 494 -6.34 1.53 -6.77
N PRO A 495 -7.05 0.51 -7.29
CA PRO A 495 -6.55 -0.84 -7.18
C PRO A 495 -5.19 -0.93 -7.89
N TRP A 496 -4.42 -2.00 -7.68
CA TRP A 496 -3.11 -2.22 -8.30
C TRP A 496 -3.15 -2.41 -9.83
N PHE A 497 -4.19 -1.89 -10.49
CA PHE A 497 -4.46 -1.89 -11.92
C PHE A 497 -4.66 -0.44 -12.34
N TRP A 498 -4.22 -0.10 -13.56
CA TRP A 498 -4.53 1.21 -14.11
C TRP A 498 -5.76 1.13 -14.99
N ASP A 499 -6.75 1.97 -14.70
CA ASP A 499 -8.04 1.97 -15.36
C ASP A 499 -8.49 3.37 -15.79
N ASP A 500 -9.62 3.44 -16.50
CA ASP A 500 -10.18 4.70 -17.01
C ASP A 500 -10.53 5.68 -15.86
N ASN A 501 -10.81 5.19 -14.65
CA ASN A 501 -11.18 6.04 -13.50
C ASN A 501 -9.91 6.60 -12.84
N ASN A 502 -8.86 5.80 -12.75
CA ASN A 502 -7.54 6.18 -12.30
C ASN A 502 -6.89 7.17 -13.27
N GLU A 503 -7.00 6.92 -14.58
CA GLU A 503 -6.55 7.85 -15.62
C GLU A 503 -7.33 9.15 -15.55
N PHE A 504 -8.67 9.08 -15.41
CA PHE A 504 -9.48 10.28 -15.26
C PHE A 504 -9.11 11.09 -14.01
N PHE A 505 -8.96 10.42 -12.86
CA PHE A 505 -8.50 11.06 -11.63
C PHE A 505 -7.15 11.76 -11.83
N TYR A 506 -6.20 11.07 -12.47
CA TYR A 506 -4.88 11.60 -12.77
C TYR A 506 -4.94 12.82 -13.70
N GLN A 507 -5.71 12.75 -14.79
CA GLN A 507 -5.88 13.85 -15.74
C GLN A 507 -6.51 15.06 -15.06
N ASN A 508 -7.63 14.89 -14.36
CA ASN A 508 -8.28 15.97 -13.62
C ASN A 508 -7.35 16.62 -12.59
N ARG A 509 -6.59 15.80 -11.86
CA ARG A 509 -5.65 16.31 -10.86
C ARG A 509 -4.52 17.08 -11.53
N THR A 510 -4.03 16.60 -12.67
CA THR A 510 -2.99 17.28 -13.46
C THR A 510 -3.49 18.60 -14.02
N GLU A 511 -4.73 18.67 -14.54
CA GLU A 511 -5.36 19.91 -15.00
C GLU A 511 -5.46 20.94 -13.87
N LEU A 512 -5.87 20.53 -12.66
CA LEU A 512 -5.89 21.39 -11.49
C LEU A 512 -4.49 21.90 -11.12
N LEU A 513 -3.48 21.02 -11.18
CA LEU A 513 -2.09 21.36 -10.88
C LEU A 513 -1.43 22.23 -11.98
N ALA A 514 -1.98 22.25 -13.19
CA ALA A 514 -1.57 23.16 -14.26
C ALA A 514 -2.27 24.53 -14.18
N SER A 515 -3.40 24.63 -13.47
CA SER A 515 -4.17 25.87 -13.34
C SER A 515 -3.49 26.88 -12.43
N SER A 516 -3.33 28.13 -12.88
CA SER A 516 -2.92 29.25 -12.03
C SER A 516 -4.04 29.74 -11.11
N ASP A 517 -5.29 29.64 -11.56
CA ASP A 517 -6.44 30.28 -10.93
C ASP A 517 -7.07 29.39 -9.85
N ASN A 518 -7.01 28.07 -10.05
CA ASN A 518 -7.58 27.06 -9.16
C ASN A 518 -6.53 26.04 -8.70
N PHE A 519 -5.30 26.51 -8.46
CA PHE A 519 -4.21 25.65 -8.01
C PHE A 519 -4.55 25.00 -6.65
N PRO A 520 -4.58 23.66 -6.56
CA PRO A 520 -4.98 23.00 -5.33
C PRO A 520 -3.87 23.12 -4.27
N GLU A 521 -4.22 22.98 -2.99
CA GLU A 521 -3.22 22.76 -1.95
C GLU A 521 -2.75 21.29 -1.92
N ALA A 522 -1.51 21.07 -1.47
CA ALA A 522 -1.02 19.75 -1.13
C ALA A 522 -1.82 19.23 0.09
N LYS A 523 -2.18 17.94 0.09
CA LYS A 523 -3.06 17.37 1.10
C LYS A 523 -2.26 16.56 2.12
N ARG A 524 -2.75 16.57 3.37
CA ARG A 524 -2.29 15.64 4.41
C ARG A 524 -2.74 14.21 4.10
N VAL A 525 -2.01 13.22 4.63
CA VAL A 525 -2.30 11.79 4.47
C VAL A 525 -3.77 11.44 4.75
N LYS A 526 -4.30 11.86 5.89
CA LYS A 526 -5.72 11.65 6.26
C LYS A 526 -6.73 12.21 5.26
N ASN A 527 -6.39 13.30 4.58
CA ASN A 527 -7.26 13.91 3.57
C ASN A 527 -7.21 13.10 2.26
N TRP A 528 -6.06 12.46 1.98
CA TRP A 528 -5.96 11.52 0.87
C TRP A 528 -6.78 10.25 1.10
N TRP A 529 -6.90 9.77 2.34
CA TRP A 529 -7.71 8.58 2.63
C TRP A 529 -9.16 8.76 2.20
N GLY A 530 -9.79 9.90 2.54
CA GLY A 530 -11.17 10.18 2.14
C GLY A 530 -11.36 10.26 0.62
N VAL A 531 -10.36 10.79 -0.10
CA VAL A 531 -10.36 10.90 -1.57
C VAL A 531 -10.08 9.56 -2.24
N SER A 532 -9.28 8.72 -1.58
CA SER A 532 -8.83 7.42 -2.11
C SER A 532 -9.73 6.28 -1.68
N LYS A 533 -10.76 6.52 -0.86
CA LYS A 533 -11.64 5.44 -0.41
C LYS A 533 -12.68 5.14 -1.49
N ALA A 534 -12.55 3.99 -2.16
CA ALA A 534 -13.59 3.48 -3.06
C ALA A 534 -14.94 3.37 -2.35
N ALA A 535 -16.04 3.40 -3.10
CA ALA A 535 -17.35 3.07 -2.56
C ALA A 535 -17.35 1.64 -1.97
N GLU A 536 -18.05 1.46 -0.85
CA GLU A 536 -18.06 0.17 -0.14
C GLU A 536 -18.46 -1.04 -1.00
N PRO A 537 -19.49 -0.97 -1.87
CA PRO A 537 -19.83 -2.09 -2.75
C PRO A 537 -18.68 -2.52 -3.67
N LEU A 538 -17.90 -1.56 -4.17
CA LEU A 538 -16.73 -1.85 -5.01
C LEU A 538 -15.62 -2.54 -4.22
N ARG A 539 -15.36 -2.07 -2.99
CA ARG A 539 -14.36 -2.72 -2.12
C ARG A 539 -14.75 -4.15 -1.78
N ARG A 540 -16.02 -4.39 -1.43
CA ARG A 540 -16.55 -5.74 -1.17
C ARG A 540 -16.43 -6.63 -2.40
N PHE A 541 -16.79 -6.13 -3.58
CA PHE A 541 -16.63 -6.86 -4.84
C PHE A 541 -15.18 -7.27 -5.11
N GLN A 542 -14.23 -6.33 -5.00
CA GLN A 542 -12.80 -6.60 -5.20
C GLN A 542 -12.27 -7.63 -4.20
N ALA A 543 -12.64 -7.51 -2.92
CA ALA A 543 -12.25 -8.48 -1.89
C ALA A 543 -12.76 -9.89 -2.21
N ASN A 544 -14.03 -10.01 -2.61
CA ASN A 544 -14.64 -11.30 -2.97
C ASN A 544 -13.99 -11.88 -4.24
N PHE A 545 -13.71 -11.04 -5.24
CA PHE A 545 -13.04 -11.46 -6.46
C PHE A 545 -11.61 -11.96 -6.19
N GLY A 546 -10.87 -11.28 -5.32
CA GLY A 546 -9.55 -11.73 -4.88
C GLY A 546 -9.58 -13.05 -4.14
N LEU A 547 -10.54 -13.22 -3.23
CA LEU A 547 -10.74 -14.49 -2.51
C LEU A 547 -11.08 -15.64 -3.47
N LEU A 548 -11.93 -15.38 -4.46
CA LEU A 548 -12.30 -16.33 -5.48
C LEU A 548 -11.09 -16.73 -6.35
N CYS A 549 -10.29 -15.77 -6.81
CA CYS A 549 -9.06 -16.04 -7.56
C CYS A 549 -8.07 -16.87 -6.74
N LYS A 550 -7.90 -16.53 -5.45
CA LYS A 550 -7.06 -17.30 -4.52
C LYS A 550 -7.55 -18.74 -4.39
N ASN A 551 -8.84 -18.93 -4.13
CA ASN A 551 -9.44 -20.26 -4.02
C ASN A 551 -9.27 -21.08 -5.31
N ALA A 552 -9.34 -20.44 -6.48
CA ALA A 552 -9.12 -21.09 -7.77
C ALA A 552 -7.66 -21.54 -7.94
N ILE A 553 -6.70 -20.72 -7.50
CA ILE A 553 -5.28 -21.07 -7.49
C ILE A 553 -5.02 -22.22 -6.52
N ASP A 554 -5.49 -22.13 -5.27
CA ASP A 554 -5.30 -23.16 -4.24
C ASP A 554 -5.85 -24.52 -4.70
N LYS A 555 -7.05 -24.55 -5.31
CA LYS A 555 -7.64 -25.76 -5.89
C LYS A 555 -6.90 -26.30 -7.12
N SER A 556 -6.15 -25.46 -7.83
CA SER A 556 -5.38 -25.88 -9.01
C SER A 556 -4.02 -26.47 -8.62
N LEU A 557 -3.48 -26.04 -7.47
CA LEU A 557 -2.18 -26.48 -6.94
C LEU A 557 -2.29 -27.66 -5.97
N ALA A 558 -3.47 -27.89 -5.40
CA ALA A 558 -3.84 -29.14 -4.71
C ALA A 558 -4.15 -30.25 -5.72
#